data_AF-A0AAE1AZV5-F1
#
_entry.id   AF-A0AAE1AZV5-F1
#
_cell.length_a   1.000
_cell.length_b   1.000
_cell.length_c   1.000
_cell.angle_alpha   90.00
_cell.angle_beta   90.00
_cell.angle_gamma   90.00
#
_symmetry.space_group_name_H-M   'P 1'
#
loop_
_entity.id
_entity.type
_entity.pdbx_description
1 polymer ?
#
loop_
_entity_poly.entity_id
_entity_poly.type
_entity_poly.pdbx_seq_one_letter_code
_entity_poly.pdbx_strand_id
1 'polypeptide(L)'
;MKQAMFTVEADCWVSNEHLAMKQAMLTVEANCWVSSDYLAMKQAMLTVEANCWVSSDYLALKQAMLTVQANCWVSSEHLAIKQAMLTVEADCWVSSEHLAIKQAILPIKADCWVSSEHLAMKQAMFTVEADC
;
A
#
# COMPACT_ATOMS: atom_id res chain seq x y z
N MET A 1 2.51 1.96 23.72
CA MET A 1 1.80 1.95 22.41
C MET A 1 2.87 2.07 21.33
N LYS A 2 2.91 1.18 20.33
CA LYS A 2 4.00 1.13 19.34
C LYS A 2 3.71 2.05 18.16
N GLN A 3 4.58 3.03 17.97
CA GLN A 3 4.78 3.78 16.73
C GLN A 3 6.08 3.25 16.12
N ALA A 4 6.15 3.19 14.81
CA ALA A 4 7.41 2.89 14.14
C ALA A 4 7.62 3.86 12.98
N MET A 5 8.85 4.35 12.88
CA MET A 5 9.34 5.14 11.77
C MET A 5 10.56 4.41 11.24
N PHE A 6 10.51 4.02 9.98
CA PHE A 6 11.59 3.32 9.30
C PHE A 6 11.93 4.08 8.03
N THR A 7 13.21 4.35 7.83
CA THR A 7 13.74 4.79 6.54
C THR A 7 14.67 3.69 6.04
N VAL A 8 14.49 3.31 4.78
CA VAL A 8 15.26 2.26 4.12
C VAL A 8 16.07 2.93 3.02
N GLU A 9 17.38 3.03 3.23
CA GLU A 9 18.33 3.65 2.29
C GLU A 9 19.15 2.60 1.50
N ALA A 10 18.99 1.32 1.82
CA ALA A 10 19.65 0.19 1.15
C ALA A 10 18.64 -0.94 0.95
N ASP A 11 18.88 -1.80 -0.04
CA ASP A 11 17.93 -2.87 -0.38
C ASP A 11 17.56 -3.70 0.87
N CYS A 12 16.26 -3.90 1.10
CA CYS A 12 15.77 -4.58 2.31
C CYS A 12 14.78 -5.72 2.08
N TRP A 13 14.81 -6.65 3.04
CA TRP A 13 13.78 -7.65 3.21
C TRP A 13 13.28 -7.64 4.65
N VAL A 14 11.99 -7.38 4.85
CA VAL A 14 11.32 -7.40 6.15
C VAL A 14 10.31 -8.53 6.17
N SER A 15 10.41 -9.43 7.15
CA SER A 15 9.44 -10.51 7.38
C SER A 15 9.00 -10.53 8.84
N ASN A 16 7.69 -10.60 9.08
CA ASN A 16 7.11 -10.75 10.42
C ASN A 16 5.80 -11.54 10.35
N GLU A 17 5.56 -12.46 11.29
CA GLU A 17 4.27 -13.18 11.37
C GLU A 17 3.11 -12.22 11.68
N HIS A 18 3.23 -11.40 12.73
CA HIS A 18 2.16 -10.50 13.16
C HIS A 18 2.68 -9.10 13.46
N LEU A 19 2.17 -8.11 12.75
CA LEU A 19 2.52 -6.71 12.95
C LEU A 19 1.27 -5.84 13.18
N ALA A 20 1.05 -5.48 14.44
CA ALA A 20 -0.02 -4.57 14.85
C ALA A 20 0.56 -3.23 15.33
N MET A 21 0.28 -2.15 14.61
CA MET A 21 0.79 -0.81 14.90
C MET A 21 -0.32 0.24 14.96
N LYS A 22 -0.16 1.23 15.85
CA LYS A 22 -1.05 2.40 15.83
C LYS A 22 -0.71 3.29 14.64
N GLN A 23 0.58 3.54 14.44
CA GLN A 23 1.12 4.37 13.38
C GLN A 23 2.40 3.72 12.87
N ALA A 24 2.50 3.58 11.56
CA ALA A 24 3.72 3.24 10.86
C ALA A 24 4.00 4.33 9.82
N MET A 25 5.23 4.81 9.77
CA MET A 25 5.76 5.62 8.70
C MET A 25 6.95 4.87 8.10
N LEU A 26 6.88 4.56 6.82
CA LEU A 26 7.94 3.87 6.10
C LEU A 26 8.32 4.71 4.88
N THR A 27 9.58 5.09 4.78
CA THR A 27 10.16 5.71 3.58
C THR A 27 11.14 4.71 2.97
N VAL A 28 10.98 4.44 1.68
CA VAL A 28 11.75 3.44 0.92
C VAL A 28 12.48 4.14 -0.21
N GLU A 29 13.79 4.34 -0.06
CA GLU A 29 14.67 5.01 -1.04
C GLU A 29 15.50 3.99 -1.86
N ALA A 30 15.52 2.73 -1.44
CA ALA A 30 16.14 1.58 -2.15
C ALA A 30 15.12 0.44 -2.32
N ASN A 31 15.41 -0.59 -3.12
CA ASN A 31 14.40 -1.61 -3.39
C ASN A 31 14.06 -2.38 -2.10
N CYS A 32 12.78 -2.57 -1.78
CA CYS A 32 12.43 -3.33 -0.58
C CYS A 32 11.29 -4.31 -0.79
N TRP A 33 11.37 -5.42 -0.05
CA TRP A 33 10.33 -6.42 0.08
C TRP A 33 9.84 -6.49 1.53
N VAL A 34 8.53 -6.37 1.72
CA VAL A 34 7.85 -6.53 3.01
C VAL A 34 6.88 -7.71 2.91
N SER A 35 7.04 -8.69 3.79
CA SER A 35 6.20 -9.88 3.88
C SER A 35 5.65 -10.03 5.30
N SER A 36 4.35 -10.27 5.45
CA SER A 36 3.75 -10.56 6.77
C SER A 36 2.45 -11.33 6.69
N ASP A 37 2.24 -12.33 7.54
CA ASP A 37 0.97 -13.06 7.57
C ASP A 37 -0.19 -12.13 7.98
N TYR A 38 0.03 -11.28 8.99
CA TYR A 38 -0.98 -10.33 9.47
C TYR A 38 -0.44 -8.92 9.71
N LEU A 39 -0.90 -7.97 8.91
CA LEU A 39 -0.58 -6.55 9.02
C LEU A 39 -1.83 -5.75 9.42
N ALA A 40 -1.86 -5.21 10.63
CA ALA A 40 -2.96 -4.37 11.11
C ALA A 40 -2.45 -2.99 11.55
N MET A 41 -2.85 -1.94 10.82
CA MET A 41 -2.45 -0.58 11.14
C MET A 41 -3.64 0.37 11.23
N LYS A 42 -3.65 1.22 12.28
CA LYS A 42 -4.63 2.31 12.34
C LYS A 42 -4.28 3.43 11.35
N GLN A 43 -3.00 3.74 11.21
CA GLN A 43 -2.48 4.73 10.29
C GLN A 43 -1.18 4.19 9.69
N ALA A 44 -1.12 4.11 8.37
CA ALA A 44 0.07 3.78 7.61
C ALA A 44 0.38 4.95 6.67
N MET A 45 1.61 5.43 6.70
CA MET A 45 2.16 6.31 5.68
C MET A 45 3.34 5.58 5.05
N LEU A 46 3.28 5.38 3.74
CA LEU A 46 4.32 4.73 2.97
C LEU A 46 4.71 5.67 1.82
N THR A 47 5.99 6.03 1.77
CA THR A 47 6.59 6.78 0.66
C THR A 47 7.60 5.85 -0.03
N VAL A 48 7.45 5.69 -1.34
CA VAL A 48 8.21 4.75 -2.15
C VAL A 48 8.91 5.53 -3.26
N GLU A 49 10.23 5.68 -3.16
CA GLU A 49 11.08 6.34 -4.15
C GLU A 49 11.89 5.35 -5.01
N ALA A 50 11.95 4.08 -4.59
CA ALA A 50 12.52 2.94 -5.34
C ALA A 50 11.53 1.76 -5.39
N ASN A 51 11.80 0.69 -6.14
CA ASN A 51 10.80 -0.36 -6.32
C ASN A 51 10.44 -1.05 -4.99
N CYS A 52 9.15 -1.23 -4.71
CA CYS A 52 8.69 -1.81 -3.45
C CYS A 52 7.67 -2.93 -3.67
N TRP A 53 7.84 -4.03 -2.93
CA TRP A 53 6.91 -5.14 -2.91
C TRP A 53 6.36 -5.35 -1.49
N VAL A 54 5.04 -5.35 -1.35
CA VAL A 54 4.34 -5.64 -0.10
C VAL A 54 3.46 -6.87 -0.31
N SER A 55 3.69 -7.90 0.48
CA SER A 55 2.93 -9.14 0.46
C SER A 55 2.41 -9.49 1.86
N SER A 56 1.14 -9.86 1.96
CA SER A 56 0.57 -10.31 3.23
C SER A 56 -0.70 -11.13 3.10
N ASP A 57 -0.91 -12.16 3.91
CA ASP A 57 -2.17 -12.89 3.89
C ASP A 57 -3.33 -11.96 4.30
N TYR A 58 -3.17 -11.21 5.39
CA TYR A 58 -4.17 -10.27 5.88
C TYR A 58 -3.62 -8.86 6.06
N LEU A 59 -4.16 -7.90 5.29
CA LEU A 59 -3.83 -6.48 5.39
C LEU A 59 -5.05 -5.65 5.78
N ALA A 60 -5.07 -5.13 7.01
CA ALA A 60 -6.13 -4.29 7.53
C ALA A 60 -5.62 -2.87 7.86
N LEU A 61 -6.07 -1.88 7.08
CA LEU A 61 -5.69 -0.48 7.23
C LEU A 61 -6.92 0.39 7.50
N LYS A 62 -6.93 1.11 8.63
CA LYS A 62 -7.98 2.09 8.88
C LYS A 62 -7.75 3.38 8.06
N GLN A 63 -6.51 3.82 7.98
CA GLN A 63 -6.08 4.96 7.17
C GLN A 63 -4.74 4.59 6.54
N ALA A 64 -4.68 4.69 5.22
CA ALA A 64 -3.47 4.47 4.43
C ALA A 64 -3.21 5.71 3.57
N MET A 65 -1.98 6.22 3.64
CA MET A 65 -1.44 7.16 2.69
C MET A 65 -0.24 6.50 2.01
N LEU A 66 -0.32 6.34 0.70
CA LEU A 66 0.72 5.73 -0.11
C LEU A 66 1.11 6.71 -1.20
N THR A 67 2.39 7.08 -1.24
CA THR A 67 2.99 7.90 -2.29
C THR A 67 4.01 7.04 -3.02
N VAL A 68 3.82 6.88 -4.33
CA VAL A 68 4.59 5.97 -5.18
C VAL A 68 5.24 6.77 -6.29
N GLN A 69 6.57 6.89 -6.25
CA GLN A 69 7.38 7.56 -7.27
C GLN A 69 8.19 6.58 -8.14
N ALA A 70 8.25 5.32 -7.74
CA ALA A 70 8.82 4.18 -8.48
C ALA A 70 7.85 2.99 -8.44
N ASN A 71 8.14 1.89 -9.14
CA ASN A 71 7.14 0.83 -9.28
C ASN A 71 6.79 0.16 -7.94
N CYS A 72 5.50 -0.02 -7.66
CA CYS A 72 5.04 -0.62 -6.41
C CYS A 72 4.06 -1.77 -6.66
N TRP A 73 4.24 -2.87 -5.95
CA TRP A 73 3.36 -4.02 -5.94
C TRP A 73 2.85 -4.31 -4.54
N VAL A 74 1.53 -4.39 -4.41
CA VAL A 74 0.84 -4.80 -3.18
C VAL A 74 0.01 -6.04 -3.48
N SER A 75 0.29 -7.13 -2.77
CA SER A 75 -0.41 -8.40 -2.90
C SER A 75 -0.94 -8.89 -1.55
N SER A 76 -2.20 -9.30 -1.48
CA SER A 76 -2.76 -9.87 -0.26
C SER A 76 -3.93 -10.81 -0.49
N GLU A 77 -4.07 -11.89 0.29
CA GLU A 77 -5.31 -12.69 0.24
C GLU A 77 -6.51 -11.82 0.65
N HIS A 78 -6.38 -11.08 1.75
CA HIS A 78 -7.44 -10.22 2.29
C HIS A 78 -6.98 -8.79 2.54
N LEU A 79 -7.37 -7.86 1.66
CA LEU A 79 -7.09 -6.43 1.79
C LEU A 79 -8.33 -5.64 2.20
N ALA A 80 -8.32 -5.11 3.43
CA ALA A 80 -9.40 -4.26 3.96
C ALA A 80 -8.88 -2.85 4.28
N ILE A 81 -9.35 -1.86 3.51
CA ILE A 81 -8.98 -0.45 3.70
C ILE A 81 -10.22 0.41 3.94
N LYS A 82 -10.25 1.10 5.08
CA LYS A 82 -11.36 2.03 5.38
C LYS A 82 -11.20 3.37 4.65
N GLN A 83 -10.00 3.93 4.64
CA GLN A 83 -9.67 5.18 3.97
C GLN A 83 -8.29 5.05 3.34
N ALA A 84 -8.21 5.24 2.03
CA ALA A 84 -6.97 5.25 1.27
C ALA A 84 -6.80 6.60 0.55
N MET A 85 -5.59 7.12 0.59
CA MET A 85 -5.09 8.08 -0.39
C MET A 85 -3.86 7.46 -1.03
N LEU A 86 -3.91 7.25 -2.34
CA LEU A 86 -2.83 6.64 -3.10
C LEU A 86 -2.46 7.58 -4.24
N THR A 87 -1.29 8.21 -4.12
CA THR A 87 -0.71 9.09 -5.14
C THR A 87 0.32 8.29 -5.92
N VAL A 88 0.14 8.21 -7.24
CA VAL A 88 0.90 7.33 -8.13
C VAL A 88 1.55 8.15 -9.23
N GLU A 89 2.88 8.26 -9.21
CA GLU A 89 3.69 8.92 -10.23
C GLU A 89 4.46 7.93 -11.13
N ALA A 90 4.47 6.64 -10.77
CA ALA A 90 5.03 5.52 -11.54
C ALA A 90 4.09 4.30 -11.46
N ASP A 91 4.41 3.18 -12.11
CA ASP A 91 3.48 2.08 -12.22
C ASP A 91 3.12 1.42 -10.86
N CYS A 92 1.84 1.16 -10.63
CA CYS A 92 1.37 0.55 -9.37
C CYS A 92 0.44 -0.64 -9.64
N TRP A 93 0.67 -1.74 -8.92
CA TRP A 93 -0.17 -2.94 -8.96
C TRP A 93 -0.68 -3.29 -7.57
N VAL A 94 -2.00 -3.40 -7.44
CA VAL A 94 -2.67 -3.91 -6.25
C VAL A 94 -3.44 -5.17 -6.63
N SER A 95 -3.12 -6.29 -6.00
CA SER A 95 -3.78 -7.57 -6.23
C SER A 95 -4.27 -8.17 -4.92
N SER A 96 -5.53 -8.62 -4.89
CA SER A 96 -6.04 -9.33 -3.72
C SER A 96 -7.18 -10.29 -4.02
N GLU A 97 -7.23 -11.47 -3.38
CA GLU A 97 -8.40 -12.35 -3.51
C GLU A 97 -9.67 -11.62 -3.03
N HIS A 98 -9.59 -10.96 -1.87
CA HIS A 98 -10.68 -10.20 -1.26
C HIS A 98 -10.29 -8.75 -0.97
N LEU A 99 -10.74 -7.84 -1.84
CA LEU A 99 -10.52 -6.40 -1.69
C LEU A 99 -11.76 -5.66 -1.17
N ALA A 100 -11.67 -5.08 0.02
CA ALA A 100 -12.71 -4.24 0.60
C ALA A 100 -12.22 -2.80 0.83
N ILE A 101 -12.75 -1.84 0.08
CA ILE A 101 -12.39 -0.42 0.18
C ILE A 101 -13.63 0.41 0.49
N LYS A 102 -13.64 1.10 1.64
CA LYS A 102 -14.75 2.00 1.98
C LYS A 102 -14.64 3.35 1.27
N GLN A 103 -13.47 3.99 1.31
CA GLN A 103 -13.20 5.28 0.70
C GLN A 103 -11.78 5.29 0.12
N ALA A 104 -11.65 5.67 -1.14
CA ALA A 104 -10.35 5.89 -1.79
C ALA A 104 -10.32 7.19 -2.59
N ILE A 105 -9.16 7.86 -2.56
CA ILE A 105 -8.80 8.97 -3.43
C ILE A 105 -7.50 8.59 -4.13
N LEU A 106 -7.52 8.61 -5.46
CA LEU A 106 -6.46 8.05 -6.31
C LEU A 106 -6.05 9.08 -7.38
N PRO A 107 -5.12 10.00 -7.07
CA PRO A 107 -4.44 10.81 -8.07
C PRO A 107 -3.36 9.94 -8.75
N ILE A 108 -3.52 9.72 -10.05
CA ILE A 108 -2.72 8.79 -10.83
C ILE A 108 -2.16 9.55 -12.04
N LYS A 109 -0.83 9.59 -12.18
CA LYS A 109 -0.13 10.16 -13.35
C LYS A 109 0.46 9.07 -14.27
N ALA A 110 0.58 7.85 -13.78
CA ALA A 110 1.11 6.68 -14.49
C ALA A 110 0.09 5.54 -14.52
N ASP A 111 0.46 4.33 -14.94
CA ASP A 111 -0.48 3.22 -14.95
C ASP A 111 -0.73 2.65 -13.54
N CYS A 112 -2.00 2.34 -13.24
CA CYS A 112 -2.38 1.73 -11.97
C CYS A 112 -3.36 0.59 -12.21
N TRP A 113 -2.99 -0.61 -11.80
CA TRP A 113 -3.79 -1.82 -11.93
C TRP A 113 -4.29 -2.30 -10.57
N VAL A 114 -5.60 -2.51 -10.47
CA VAL A 114 -6.23 -3.11 -9.31
C VAL A 114 -6.96 -4.38 -9.74
N SER A 115 -6.57 -5.53 -9.21
CA SER A 115 -7.19 -6.83 -9.48
C SER A 115 -7.72 -7.48 -8.20
N SER A 116 -8.93 -8.03 -8.28
CA SER A 116 -9.48 -8.83 -7.20
C SER A 116 -10.52 -9.84 -7.66
N GLU A 117 -10.55 -11.03 -7.04
CA GLU A 117 -11.61 -12.01 -7.26
C GLU A 117 -12.93 -11.52 -6.63
N HIS A 118 -12.84 -10.89 -5.45
CA HIS A 118 -13.95 -10.38 -4.70
C HIS A 118 -13.73 -8.91 -4.30
N LEU A 119 -14.32 -8.00 -5.08
CA LEU A 119 -14.24 -6.55 -4.85
C LEU A 119 -15.50 -5.99 -4.17
N ALA A 120 -15.31 -5.34 -3.03
CA ALA A 120 -16.32 -4.55 -2.34
C ALA A 120 -15.85 -3.10 -2.17
N MET A 121 -16.23 -2.21 -3.09
CA MET A 121 -15.87 -0.79 -3.03
C MET A 121 -17.09 0.09 -2.83
N LYS A 122 -17.08 0.97 -1.81
CA LYS A 122 -18.21 1.87 -1.53
C LYS A 122 -18.09 3.23 -2.20
N GLN A 123 -16.94 3.87 -2.08
CA GLN A 123 -16.68 5.20 -2.65
C GLN A 123 -15.25 5.27 -3.13
N ALA A 124 -15.04 5.69 -4.37
CA ALA A 124 -13.74 5.94 -4.93
C ALA A 124 -13.78 7.16 -5.84
N MET A 125 -12.75 7.99 -5.75
CA MET A 125 -12.49 9.09 -6.65
C MET A 125 -11.14 8.84 -7.30
N PHE A 126 -11.14 8.82 -8.63
CA PHE A 126 -9.94 8.68 -9.45
C PHE A 126 -9.72 9.98 -10.21
N THR A 127 -8.49 10.46 -10.23
CA THR A 127 -8.06 11.54 -11.12
C THR A 127 -6.86 11.01 -11.88
N VAL A 128 -7.02 10.83 -13.19
CA VAL A 128 -5.96 10.33 -14.06
C VAL A 128 -5.47 11.50 -14.91
N GLU A 129 -4.24 11.91 -14.68
CA GLU A 129 -3.54 12.87 -15.54
C GLU A 129 -2.68 12.04 -16.48
N ALA A 130 -3.16 11.81 -17.70
CA ALA A 130 -2.33 11.20 -18.74
C ALA A 130 -1.37 12.29 -19.26
N ASP A 131 -0.07 12.06 -19.16
CA ASP A 131 0.91 12.85 -19.88
C ASP A 131 0.65 12.68 -21.39
N CYS A 132 0.25 13.76 -22.05
CA CYS A 132 0.12 13.87 -23.51
C CYS A 132 1.50 14.04 -24.17
#